data_AF-A0A7X3LI51-F1
#
_entry.id   AF-A0A7X3LI51-F1
#
_cell.length_a   1.000
_cell.length_b   1.000
_cell.length_c   1.000
_cell.angle_alpha   90.00
_cell.angle_beta   90.00
_cell.angle_gamma   90.00
#
_symmetry.space_group_name_H-M   'P 1'
#
loop_
_entity.id
_entity.type
_entity.pdbx_description
1 polymer ?
#
loop_
_entity_poly.entity_id
_entity_poly.type
_entity_poly.pdbx_seq_one_letter_code
_entity_poly.pdbx_strand_id
1 'polypeptide(L)'
;MSNVVYNDYLYNEEQKTRFLKGLNENTYTTYLRVLKRASKLEERLGKDLYNFSLFEIEDLLSYLAPKTLQSANGSGSIIQNYIRWAISQDLRDDNLNPLDIMGSSGFYLKFVDKTNKLLITNEELKDIIGDLENWQDSVIPLALFEGIFGREYSELLNLTINDLNIDESTATLKNELKNGEIEKRTIKISEHLMALLIRAAEQKDYSQDNGHSTAKSPVVELADSPYIIRSVKRRATANEKADKHLVLRRLKNIGVWKGLKHLSAINIRNSGMLYMAKELYESKGSLGRDEIITICEYYNIGKQTHADEFYAYSRYTKDFLNEETIKKVYEIE
;
A
#
# COMPACT_ATOMS: atom_id res chain seq x y z
N MET A 1 -8.86 17.31 -7.69
CA MET A 1 -8.30 18.16 -6.61
C MET A 1 -7.94 17.26 -5.44
N SER A 2 -6.72 17.35 -4.93
CA SER A 2 -6.23 16.55 -3.79
C SER A 2 -6.75 17.15 -2.48
N ASN A 3 -7.50 16.36 -1.69
CA ASN A 3 -8.03 16.73 -0.37
C ASN A 3 -6.92 16.93 0.68
N VAL A 4 -6.13 17.99 0.54
CA VAL A 4 -5.26 18.51 1.60
C VAL A 4 -6.05 19.55 2.37
N VAL A 5 -6.86 19.07 3.31
CA VAL A 5 -7.35 19.85 4.44
C VAL A 5 -6.92 19.07 5.67
N TYR A 6 -5.74 19.41 6.18
CA TYR A 6 -5.36 19.04 7.54
C TYR A 6 -6.10 20.03 8.44
N ASN A 7 -7.29 19.65 8.90
CA ASN A 7 -7.82 20.27 10.10
C ASN A 7 -6.87 19.86 11.22
N ASP A 8 -6.12 20.80 11.76
CA ASP A 8 -5.12 20.47 12.78
C ASP A 8 -5.68 20.47 14.21
N TYR A 9 -6.95 20.84 14.37
CA TYR A 9 -7.64 20.91 15.65
C TYR A 9 -8.59 19.74 15.88
N LEU A 10 -8.99 19.57 17.15
CA LEU A 10 -10.02 18.65 17.59
C LEU A 10 -11.20 19.44 18.17
N TYR A 11 -12.41 19.18 17.68
CA TYR A 11 -13.64 19.65 18.34
C TYR A 11 -13.77 18.94 19.70
N ASN A 12 -14.14 19.65 20.78
CA ASN A 12 -14.18 19.07 22.14
C ASN A 12 -12.92 18.25 22.50
N GLU A 13 -11.75 18.89 22.37
CA GLU A 13 -10.44 18.28 22.50
C GLU A 13 -10.27 17.43 23.78
N GLU A 14 -10.84 17.88 24.90
CA GLU A 14 -10.79 17.15 26.17
C GLU A 14 -11.38 15.72 26.04
N GLN A 15 -12.57 15.59 25.45
CA GLN A 15 -13.24 14.29 25.35
C GLN A 15 -12.51 13.37 24.37
N LYS A 16 -12.01 13.92 23.26
CA LYS A 16 -11.23 13.16 22.28
C LYS A 16 -9.88 12.72 22.85
N THR A 17 -9.25 13.56 23.66
CA THR A 17 -8.01 13.21 24.37
C THR A 17 -8.25 12.10 25.40
N ARG A 18 -9.37 12.15 26.14
CA ARG A 18 -9.77 11.06 27.05
C ARG A 18 -9.98 9.74 26.32
N PHE A 19 -10.66 9.76 25.18
CA PHE A 19 -10.87 8.56 24.35
C PHE A 19 -9.57 7.97 23.81
N LEU A 20 -8.63 8.82 23.39
CA LEU A 20 -7.36 8.39 22.80
C LEU A 20 -6.33 7.92 23.84
N LYS A 21 -6.56 8.17 25.12
CA LYS A 21 -5.60 7.86 26.20
C LYS A 21 -5.36 6.35 26.32
N GLY A 22 -4.10 5.95 26.34
CA GLY A 22 -3.69 4.55 26.54
C GLY A 22 -3.69 3.69 25.26
N LEU A 23 -4.02 4.26 24.09
CA LEU A 23 -3.85 3.58 22.81
C LEU A 23 -2.36 3.49 22.44
N ASN A 24 -1.98 2.41 21.74
CA ASN A 24 -0.65 2.33 21.13
C ASN A 24 -0.48 3.40 20.04
N GLU A 25 0.76 3.76 19.73
CA GLU A 25 1.10 4.87 18.82
C GLU A 25 0.44 4.78 17.43
N ASN A 26 0.40 3.58 16.85
CA ASN A 26 -0.20 3.36 15.53
C ASN A 26 -1.73 3.53 15.56
N THR A 27 -2.38 2.94 16.56
CA THR A 27 -3.83 3.08 16.76
C THR A 27 -4.19 4.53 17.08
N TYR A 28 -3.43 5.18 17.97
CA TYR A 28 -3.58 6.59 18.33
C TYR A 28 -3.56 7.48 17.08
N THR A 29 -2.52 7.36 16.26
CA THR A 29 -2.35 8.18 15.04
C THR A 29 -3.49 7.97 14.05
N THR A 30 -3.93 6.72 13.88
CA THR A 30 -5.03 6.37 12.98
C THR A 30 -6.35 6.95 13.47
N TYR A 31 -6.65 6.81 14.75
CA TYR A 31 -7.88 7.32 15.36
C TYR A 31 -7.91 8.84 15.34
N LEU A 32 -6.81 9.48 15.75
CA LEU A 32 -6.65 10.92 15.76
C LEU A 32 -6.93 11.54 14.39
N ARG A 33 -6.46 10.91 13.31
CA ARG A 33 -6.67 11.39 11.95
C ARG A 33 -8.15 11.44 11.57
N VAL A 34 -8.94 10.43 11.93
CA VAL A 34 -10.38 10.40 11.67
C VAL A 34 -11.09 11.48 12.49
N LEU A 35 -10.74 11.60 13.77
CA LEU A 35 -11.33 12.59 14.67
C LEU A 35 -11.05 14.02 14.23
N LYS A 36 -9.80 14.35 13.84
CA LYS A 36 -9.44 15.66 13.27
C LYS A 36 -10.25 15.99 12.01
N ARG A 37 -10.50 14.99 11.16
CA ARG A 37 -11.30 15.15 9.94
C ARG A 37 -12.79 15.35 10.25
N ALA A 38 -13.29 14.74 11.31
CA ALA A 38 -14.65 14.95 11.79
C ALA A 38 -14.88 16.39 12.27
N SER A 39 -13.86 17.05 12.83
CA SER A 39 -14.00 18.37 13.45
C SER A 39 -14.57 19.46 12.55
N LYS A 40 -14.39 19.38 11.23
CA LYS A 40 -15.05 20.29 10.28
C LYS A 40 -16.58 20.18 10.33
N LEU A 41 -17.08 18.94 10.38
CA LEU A 41 -18.51 18.66 10.42
C LEU A 41 -19.05 18.93 11.81
N GLU A 42 -18.30 18.62 12.86
CA GLU A 42 -18.69 18.88 14.25
C GLU A 42 -18.89 20.38 14.51
N GLU A 43 -17.97 21.23 14.04
CA GLU A 43 -18.09 22.69 14.12
C GLU A 43 -19.29 23.20 13.32
N ARG A 44 -19.49 22.68 12.09
CA ARG A 44 -20.62 23.06 11.24
C ARG A 44 -21.98 22.68 11.86
N LEU A 45 -22.03 21.55 12.55
CA LEU A 45 -23.26 21.01 13.15
C LEU A 45 -23.47 21.46 14.60
N GLY A 46 -22.46 22.09 15.22
CA GLY A 46 -22.51 22.53 16.61
C GLY A 46 -22.60 21.38 17.63
N LYS A 47 -22.20 20.17 17.25
CA LYS A 47 -22.27 18.98 18.11
C LYS A 47 -21.12 18.03 17.85
N ASP A 48 -20.79 17.23 18.86
CA ASP A 48 -19.72 16.25 18.77
C ASP A 48 -20.10 15.08 17.86
N LEU A 49 -19.10 14.45 17.24
CA LEU A 49 -19.22 13.21 16.46
C LEU A 49 -19.96 12.12 17.23
N TYR A 50 -19.79 12.04 18.56
CA TYR A 50 -20.53 11.05 19.33
C TYR A 50 -22.05 11.28 19.33
N ASN A 51 -22.55 12.48 18.99
CA ASN A 51 -23.97 12.85 18.89
C ASN A 51 -24.45 12.94 17.42
N PHE A 52 -23.68 12.42 16.46
CA PHE A 52 -24.13 12.35 15.07
C PHE A 52 -25.23 11.29 14.90
N SER A 53 -26.16 11.61 14.00
CA SER A 53 -27.14 10.70 13.42
C SER A 53 -26.51 9.86 12.30
N LEU A 54 -27.23 8.85 11.80
CA LEU A 54 -26.74 8.03 10.69
C LEU A 54 -26.39 8.89 9.48
N PHE A 55 -27.28 9.81 9.06
CA PHE A 55 -27.05 10.69 7.90
C PHE A 55 -25.79 11.55 8.03
N GLU A 56 -25.52 12.08 9.22
CA GLU A 56 -24.32 12.90 9.46
C GLU A 56 -23.03 12.04 9.47
N ILE A 57 -23.13 10.79 9.89
CA ILE A 57 -22.04 9.82 9.77
C ILE A 57 -21.81 9.46 8.29
N GLU A 58 -22.87 9.31 7.48
CA GLU A 58 -22.74 9.10 6.03
C GLU A 58 -22.06 10.28 5.34
N ASP A 59 -22.41 11.51 5.74
CA ASP A 59 -21.75 12.74 5.29
C ASP A 59 -20.26 12.73 5.65
N LEU A 60 -19.91 12.34 6.87
CA LEU A 60 -18.52 12.22 7.29
C LEU A 60 -17.76 11.15 6.49
N LEU A 61 -18.34 9.96 6.32
CA LEU A 61 -17.71 8.88 5.53
C LEU A 61 -17.50 9.30 4.07
N SER A 62 -18.45 10.03 3.49
CA SER A 62 -18.34 10.60 2.15
C SER A 62 -17.25 11.67 2.08
N TYR A 63 -17.17 12.54 3.09
CA TYR A 63 -16.13 13.57 3.20
C TYR A 63 -14.72 12.99 3.34
N LEU A 64 -14.58 11.85 4.02
CA LEU A 64 -13.31 11.14 4.15
C LEU A 64 -12.81 10.58 2.80
N ALA A 65 -13.72 10.31 1.86
CA ALA A 65 -13.45 9.80 0.52
C ALA A 65 -12.46 8.61 0.51
N PRO A 66 -12.76 7.51 1.24
CA PRO A 66 -11.89 6.35 1.30
C PRO A 66 -11.67 5.74 -0.09
N LYS A 67 -10.45 5.28 -0.37
CA LYS A 67 -10.08 4.74 -1.69
C LYS A 67 -10.27 3.23 -1.82
N THR A 68 -10.39 2.54 -0.69
CA THR A 68 -10.58 1.08 -0.63
C THR A 68 -11.69 0.77 0.35
N LEU A 69 -12.31 -0.40 0.18
CA LEU A 69 -13.34 -0.87 1.11
C LEU A 69 -12.78 -1.01 2.53
N GLN A 70 -11.51 -1.44 2.66
CA GLN A 70 -10.84 -1.56 3.94
C GLN A 70 -10.69 -0.21 4.65
N SER A 71 -10.32 0.86 3.91
CA SER A 71 -10.20 2.20 4.48
C SER A 71 -11.56 2.74 4.94
N ALA A 72 -12.63 2.43 4.20
CA ALA A 72 -13.99 2.82 4.55
C ALA A 72 -14.44 2.12 5.84
N ASN A 73 -14.28 0.79 5.91
CA ASN A 73 -14.57 0.01 7.11
C ASN A 73 -13.76 0.48 8.32
N GLY A 74 -12.44 0.71 8.15
CA GLY A 74 -11.58 1.18 9.24
C GLY A 74 -12.04 2.54 9.80
N SER A 75 -12.44 3.48 8.93
CA SER A 75 -12.99 4.76 9.37
C SER A 75 -14.32 4.59 10.11
N GLY A 76 -15.21 3.74 9.59
CA GLY A 76 -16.47 3.39 10.24
C GLY A 76 -16.29 2.77 11.62
N SER A 77 -15.37 1.81 11.77
CA SER A 77 -15.05 1.19 13.06
C SER A 77 -14.51 2.18 14.08
N ILE A 78 -13.70 3.17 13.66
CA ILE A 78 -13.19 4.21 14.56
C ILE A 78 -14.35 5.10 15.07
N ILE A 79 -15.23 5.54 14.16
CA ILE A 79 -16.41 6.32 14.49
C ILE A 79 -17.32 5.53 15.45
N GLN A 80 -17.59 4.27 15.14
CA GLN A 80 -18.38 3.37 15.96
C GLN A 80 -17.80 3.21 17.37
N ASN A 81 -16.49 2.98 17.48
CA ASN A 81 -15.81 2.84 18.76
C ASN A 81 -15.84 4.12 19.59
N TYR A 82 -15.72 5.29 18.95
CA TYR A 82 -15.82 6.57 19.65
C TYR A 82 -17.23 6.83 20.19
N ILE A 83 -18.26 6.55 19.40
CA ILE A 83 -19.66 6.64 19.84
C ILE A 83 -19.94 5.68 21.01
N ARG A 84 -19.49 4.42 20.91
CA ARG A 84 -19.63 3.43 22.01
C ARG A 84 -18.92 3.88 23.28
N TRP A 85 -17.72 4.44 23.16
CA TRP A 85 -17.00 5.00 24.29
C TRP A 85 -17.79 6.15 24.92
N ALA A 86 -18.31 7.09 24.13
CA ALA A 86 -19.08 8.21 24.64
C ALA A 86 -20.37 7.76 25.35
N ILE A 87 -21.06 6.75 24.81
CA ILE A 87 -22.20 6.09 25.48
C ILE A 87 -21.79 5.55 26.85
N SER A 88 -20.66 4.84 26.94
CA SER A 88 -20.16 4.30 28.22
C SER A 88 -19.73 5.38 29.23
N GLN A 89 -19.56 6.62 28.77
CA GLN A 89 -19.22 7.78 29.58
C GLN A 89 -20.43 8.68 29.85
N ASP A 90 -21.64 8.26 29.46
CA ASP A 90 -22.88 9.03 29.60
C ASP A 90 -22.83 10.42 28.94
N LEU A 91 -22.07 10.55 27.84
CA LEU A 91 -21.87 11.81 27.12
C LEU A 91 -22.86 12.01 25.96
N ARG A 92 -23.46 10.91 25.46
CA ARG A 92 -24.37 10.94 24.30
C ARG A 92 -25.80 11.13 24.78
N ASP A 93 -26.60 11.85 24.00
CA ASP A 93 -28.00 12.16 24.34
C ASP A 93 -28.90 10.90 24.38
N ASP A 94 -28.51 9.85 23.65
CA ASP A 94 -29.18 8.55 23.63
C ASP A 94 -28.18 7.39 23.79
N ASN A 95 -28.70 6.19 24.07
CA ASN A 95 -27.91 4.98 24.29
C ASN A 95 -27.78 4.10 23.01
N LEU A 96 -27.93 4.69 21.82
CA LEU A 96 -27.91 3.98 20.55
C LEU A 96 -26.74 4.42 19.69
N ASN A 97 -25.99 3.45 19.15
CA ASN A 97 -25.02 3.74 18.11
C ASN A 97 -25.64 3.48 16.74
N PRO A 98 -25.77 4.50 15.87
CA PRO A 98 -26.37 4.34 14.54
C PRO A 98 -25.67 3.30 13.66
N LEU A 99 -24.38 3.04 13.89
CA LEU A 99 -23.59 2.06 13.12
C LEU A 99 -23.75 0.62 13.59
N ASP A 100 -24.31 0.37 14.79
CA ASP A 100 -24.50 -0.99 15.30
C ASP A 100 -25.57 -1.76 14.52
N ILE A 101 -26.50 -1.04 13.88
CA ILE A 101 -27.62 -1.61 13.11
C ILE A 101 -27.19 -1.90 11.66
N MET A 102 -26.12 -1.29 11.17
CA MET A 102 -25.69 -1.33 9.76
C MET A 102 -24.88 -2.59 9.40
N GLY A 103 -25.24 -3.75 9.95
CA GLY A 103 -24.48 -5.01 10.05
C GLY A 103 -23.95 -5.69 8.77
N SER A 104 -23.46 -4.97 7.77
CA SER A 104 -22.83 -5.56 6.58
C SER A 104 -21.67 -4.72 6.03
N SER A 105 -20.66 -5.41 5.49
CA SER A 105 -19.58 -4.79 4.71
C SER A 105 -20.08 -4.05 3.45
N GLY A 106 -21.32 -4.33 3.00
CA GLY A 106 -21.93 -3.68 1.85
C GLY A 106 -22.26 -2.21 2.10
N PHE A 107 -22.59 -1.83 3.34
CA PHE A 107 -22.89 -0.44 3.68
C PHE A 107 -21.74 0.51 3.33
N TYR A 108 -20.50 0.09 3.58
CA TYR A 108 -19.33 0.93 3.36
C TYR A 108 -18.92 1.06 1.89
N LEU A 109 -19.41 0.18 1.01
CA LEU A 109 -19.03 0.15 -0.40
C LEU A 109 -19.44 1.43 -1.15
N LYS A 110 -20.56 2.06 -0.75
CA LYS A 110 -21.07 3.28 -1.38
C LYS A 110 -20.17 4.51 -1.15
N PHE A 111 -19.29 4.47 -0.16
CA PHE A 111 -18.36 5.57 0.15
C PHE A 111 -16.99 5.40 -0.50
N VAL A 112 -16.71 4.24 -1.13
CA VAL A 112 -15.42 4.00 -1.78
C VAL A 112 -15.34 4.85 -3.04
N ASP A 113 -14.37 5.76 -3.06
CA ASP A 113 -14.13 6.64 -4.20
C ASP A 113 -13.42 5.88 -5.33
N LYS A 114 -14.21 5.56 -6.36
CA LYS A 114 -13.80 4.83 -7.57
C LYS A 114 -13.28 5.74 -8.70
N THR A 115 -13.15 7.05 -8.47
CA THR A 115 -12.77 8.02 -9.54
C THR A 115 -11.30 7.92 -9.95
N ASN A 116 -10.44 7.39 -9.08
CA ASN A 116 -9.01 7.28 -9.35
C ASN A 116 -8.65 5.84 -9.72
N LYS A 117 -7.91 5.68 -10.82
CA LYS A 117 -7.28 4.41 -11.19
C LYS A 117 -6.18 4.08 -10.16
N LEU A 118 -6.41 3.04 -9.36
CA LEU A 118 -5.44 2.56 -8.35
C LEU A 118 -4.57 1.41 -8.87
N LEU A 119 -5.08 0.64 -9.83
CA LEU A 119 -4.40 -0.53 -10.38
C LEU A 119 -3.94 -0.21 -11.80
N ILE A 120 -2.74 -0.65 -12.16
CA ILE A 120 -2.16 -0.50 -13.49
C ILE A 120 -2.06 -1.86 -14.18
N THR A 121 -2.12 -1.89 -15.50
CA THR A 121 -1.91 -3.11 -16.27
C THR A 121 -0.40 -3.41 -16.39
N ASN A 122 -0.07 -4.63 -16.82
CA ASN A 122 1.31 -4.97 -17.19
C ASN A 122 1.86 -4.07 -18.30
N GLU A 123 1.03 -3.68 -19.28
CA GLU A 123 1.46 -2.78 -20.36
C GLU A 123 1.73 -1.36 -19.84
N GLU A 124 0.86 -0.82 -18.98
CA GLU A 124 1.11 0.47 -18.33
C GLU A 124 2.39 0.44 -17.48
N LEU A 125 2.67 -0.68 -16.81
CA LEU A 125 3.91 -0.84 -16.06
C LEU A 125 5.14 -0.84 -16.99
N LYS A 126 5.08 -1.54 -18.13
CA LYS A 126 6.15 -1.54 -19.13
C LYS A 126 6.40 -0.13 -19.68
N ASP A 127 5.34 0.63 -19.97
CA ASP A 127 5.44 2.03 -20.40
C ASP A 127 6.05 2.91 -19.30
N ILE A 128 5.72 2.66 -18.03
CA ILE A 128 6.32 3.39 -16.90
C ILE A 128 7.83 3.18 -16.87
N ILE A 129 8.29 1.92 -16.90
CA ILE A 129 9.71 1.58 -16.73
C ILE A 129 10.55 1.84 -17.99
N GLY A 130 9.93 1.78 -19.17
CA GLY A 130 10.62 2.04 -20.45
C GLY A 130 11.16 3.47 -20.58
N ASP A 131 10.58 4.42 -19.85
CA ASP A 131 10.98 5.84 -19.89
C ASP A 131 11.92 6.24 -18.73
N LEU A 132 12.37 5.29 -17.90
CA LEU A 132 13.22 5.59 -16.76
C LEU A 132 14.70 5.45 -17.12
N GLU A 133 15.46 6.52 -16.85
CA GLU A 133 16.88 6.61 -17.17
C GLU A 133 17.74 5.67 -16.30
N ASN A 134 17.30 5.41 -15.07
CA ASN A 134 18.04 4.61 -14.10
C ASN A 134 17.49 3.18 -14.02
N TRP A 135 18.36 2.18 -14.17
CA TRP A 135 17.99 0.77 -14.06
C TRP A 135 17.38 0.43 -12.70
N GLN A 136 17.95 0.95 -11.61
CA GLN A 136 17.37 0.74 -10.27
C GLN A 136 15.97 1.32 -10.11
N ASP A 137 15.65 2.43 -10.80
CA ASP A 137 14.30 3.02 -10.76
C ASP A 137 13.30 2.19 -11.56
N SER A 138 13.75 1.47 -12.60
CA SER A 138 12.96 0.48 -13.36
C SER A 138 12.74 -0.82 -12.59
N VAL A 139 13.77 -1.29 -11.87
CA VAL A 139 13.70 -2.50 -11.04
C VAL A 139 12.64 -2.36 -9.96
N ILE A 140 12.59 -1.24 -9.24
CA ILE A 140 11.69 -1.07 -8.08
C ILE A 140 10.22 -1.41 -8.42
N PRO A 141 9.56 -0.76 -9.39
CA PRO A 141 8.17 -1.03 -9.69
C PRO A 141 7.96 -2.43 -10.29
N LEU A 142 8.86 -2.93 -11.15
CA LEU A 142 8.71 -4.28 -11.74
C LEU A 142 8.89 -5.38 -10.68
N ALA A 143 9.87 -5.25 -9.80
CA ALA A 143 10.11 -6.19 -8.70
C ALA A 143 8.90 -6.26 -7.75
N LEU A 144 8.32 -5.12 -7.39
CA LEU A 144 7.11 -5.06 -6.56
C LEU A 144 5.90 -5.69 -7.26
N PHE A 145 5.78 -5.52 -8.58
CA PHE A 145 4.74 -6.14 -9.39
C PHE A 145 4.91 -7.66 -9.46
N GLU A 146 6.14 -8.16 -9.58
CA GLU A 146 6.46 -9.59 -9.56
C GLU A 146 6.58 -10.17 -8.14
N GLY A 147 6.16 -9.42 -7.12
CA GLY A 147 5.98 -9.95 -5.77
C GLY A 147 7.20 -9.94 -4.87
N ILE A 148 8.30 -9.29 -5.26
CA ILE A 148 9.42 -8.96 -4.38
C ILE A 148 9.01 -7.77 -3.51
N PHE A 149 8.68 -8.02 -2.23
CA PHE A 149 8.16 -6.99 -1.33
C PHE A 149 8.83 -7.07 0.05
N GLY A 150 8.43 -7.99 0.91
CA GLY A 150 8.92 -8.08 2.29
C GLY A 150 8.51 -6.92 3.20
N ARG A 151 8.72 -7.10 4.51
CA ARG A 151 8.46 -6.05 5.50
C ARG A 151 9.41 -4.87 5.23
N GLU A 152 8.84 -3.67 5.11
CA GLU A 152 9.61 -2.45 4.85
C GLU A 152 10.51 -2.54 3.60
N TYR A 153 10.07 -3.28 2.58
CA TYR A 153 10.80 -3.52 1.33
C TYR A 153 12.07 -4.37 1.50
N SER A 154 12.20 -5.12 2.59
CA SER A 154 13.41 -5.86 2.92
C SER A 154 13.82 -6.87 1.84
N GLU A 155 12.87 -7.54 1.19
CA GLU A 155 13.20 -8.51 0.12
C GLU A 155 13.92 -7.83 -1.04
N LEU A 156 13.45 -6.64 -1.43
CA LEU A 156 14.05 -5.83 -2.49
C LEU A 156 15.39 -5.21 -2.04
N LEU A 157 15.45 -4.69 -0.83
CA LEU A 157 16.63 -3.99 -0.29
C LEU A 157 17.76 -4.93 0.09
N ASN A 158 17.47 -6.19 0.41
CA ASN A 158 18.47 -7.22 0.74
C ASN A 158 18.94 -8.01 -0.48
N LEU A 159 18.36 -7.78 -1.66
CA LEU A 159 18.67 -8.55 -2.85
C LEU A 159 20.07 -8.21 -3.36
N THR A 160 20.89 -9.24 -3.57
CA THR A 160 22.24 -9.17 -4.13
C THR A 160 22.33 -9.97 -5.42
N ILE A 161 23.38 -9.77 -6.22
CA ILE A 161 23.58 -10.55 -7.45
C ILE A 161 23.70 -12.06 -7.17
N ASN A 162 24.27 -12.43 -6.02
CA ASN A 162 24.44 -13.83 -5.61
C ASN A 162 23.12 -14.52 -5.23
N ASP A 163 22.04 -13.75 -5.08
CA ASP A 163 20.71 -14.28 -4.79
C ASP A 163 19.93 -14.62 -6.08
N LEU A 164 20.51 -14.35 -7.25
CA LEU A 164 19.90 -14.59 -8.56
C LEU A 164 20.43 -15.88 -9.18
N ASN A 165 19.52 -16.74 -9.62
CA ASN A 165 19.83 -17.88 -10.48
C ASN A 165 19.35 -17.56 -11.89
N ILE A 166 20.29 -17.24 -12.78
CA ILE A 166 20.02 -16.80 -14.17
C ILE A 166 19.40 -17.94 -14.98
N ASP A 167 19.92 -19.15 -14.84
CA ASP A 167 19.51 -20.31 -15.63
C ASP A 167 18.05 -20.70 -15.33
N GLU A 168 17.64 -20.60 -14.07
CA GLU A 168 16.28 -20.93 -13.64
C GLU A 168 15.33 -19.71 -13.65
N SER A 169 15.87 -18.51 -13.87
CA SER A 169 15.15 -17.24 -13.69
C SER A 169 14.48 -17.14 -12.31
N THR A 170 15.23 -17.47 -11.25
CA THR A 170 14.74 -17.40 -9.87
C THR A 170 15.54 -16.43 -9.01
N ALA A 171 14.88 -15.88 -7.99
CA ALA A 171 15.49 -14.98 -7.01
C ALA A 171 15.22 -15.50 -5.59
N THR A 172 16.28 -15.59 -4.78
CA THR A 172 16.21 -15.95 -3.36
C THR A 172 16.03 -14.70 -2.51
N LEU A 173 14.82 -14.49 -2.00
CA LEU A 173 14.41 -13.29 -1.28
C LEU A 173 14.65 -13.44 0.23
N LYS A 174 15.04 -12.34 0.88
CA LYS A 174 15.32 -12.27 2.33
C LYS A 174 14.42 -11.24 3.00
N ASN A 175 13.42 -11.71 3.74
CA ASN A 175 12.43 -10.89 4.42
C ASN A 175 12.80 -10.68 5.90
N GLU A 176 12.85 -9.43 6.38
CA GLU A 176 13.18 -9.10 7.77
C GLU A 176 11.92 -9.03 8.65
N LEU A 177 11.75 -10.01 9.52
CA LEU A 177 10.62 -10.09 10.43
C LEU A 177 10.72 -9.07 11.58
N LYS A 178 9.61 -8.86 12.30
CA LYS A 178 9.55 -7.88 13.41
C LYS A 178 10.50 -8.21 14.56
N ASN A 179 10.76 -9.49 14.79
CA ASN A 179 11.70 -10.00 15.80
C ASN A 179 13.16 -9.96 15.35
N GLY A 180 13.45 -9.49 14.13
CA GLY A 180 14.79 -9.44 13.56
C GLY A 180 15.23 -10.73 12.85
N GLU A 181 14.40 -11.77 12.84
CA GLU A 181 14.68 -12.99 12.07
C GLU A 181 14.55 -12.75 10.57
N ILE A 182 15.29 -13.54 9.79
CA ILE A 182 15.24 -13.50 8.33
C ILE A 182 14.49 -14.73 7.82
N GLU A 183 13.34 -14.48 7.19
CA GLU A 183 12.61 -15.48 6.42
C GLU A 183 13.14 -15.49 4.98
N LYS A 184 13.38 -16.67 4.42
CA LYS A 184 13.82 -16.83 3.03
C LYS A 184 12.75 -17.52 2.20
N ARG A 185 12.61 -17.10 0.95
CA ARG A 185 11.81 -17.80 -0.05
C ARG A 185 12.42 -17.60 -1.43
N THR A 186 12.14 -18.52 -2.33
CA THR A 186 12.57 -18.42 -3.73
C THR A 186 11.34 -18.26 -4.61
N ILE A 187 11.37 -17.27 -5.51
CA ILE A 187 10.32 -17.09 -6.51
C ILE A 187 10.92 -17.14 -7.90
N LYS A 188 10.11 -17.59 -8.87
CA LYS A 188 10.41 -17.40 -10.29
C LYS A 188 10.06 -15.98 -10.69
N ILE A 189 10.96 -15.31 -11.42
CA ILE A 189 10.80 -13.97 -11.95
C ILE A 189 10.87 -13.99 -13.48
N SER A 190 10.41 -12.92 -14.12
CA SER A 190 10.54 -12.78 -15.56
C SER A 190 11.99 -12.57 -15.98
N GLU A 191 12.33 -12.99 -17.21
CA GLU A 191 13.63 -12.70 -17.82
C GLU A 191 13.88 -11.18 -17.91
N HIS A 192 12.82 -10.39 -18.07
CA HIS A 192 12.92 -8.94 -18.10
C HIS A 192 13.36 -8.37 -16.74
N LEU A 193 12.75 -8.81 -15.65
CA LEU A 193 13.17 -8.41 -14.31
C LEU A 193 14.60 -8.89 -14.02
N MET A 194 14.95 -10.12 -14.40
CA MET A 194 16.31 -10.65 -14.28
C MET A 194 17.33 -9.74 -14.98
N ALA A 195 17.07 -9.36 -16.23
CA ALA A 195 17.95 -8.48 -16.99
C ALA A 195 18.09 -7.09 -16.34
N LEU A 196 17.00 -6.52 -15.83
CA LEU A 196 17.04 -5.22 -15.14
C LEU A 196 17.82 -5.29 -13.82
N LEU A 197 17.66 -6.37 -13.06
CA LEU A 197 18.40 -6.59 -11.81
C LEU A 197 19.92 -6.65 -12.04
N ILE A 198 20.36 -7.36 -13.08
CA ILE A 198 21.77 -7.44 -13.46
C ILE A 198 22.30 -6.04 -13.84
N ARG A 199 21.60 -5.32 -14.73
CA ARG A 199 21.99 -3.95 -15.13
C ARG A 199 22.03 -2.97 -13.96
N ALA A 200 21.08 -3.09 -13.04
CA ALA A 200 21.04 -2.27 -11.83
C ALA A 200 22.20 -2.56 -10.87
N ALA A 201 22.63 -3.82 -10.77
CA ALA A 201 23.81 -4.20 -9.99
C ALA A 201 25.10 -3.62 -10.58
N GLU A 202 25.21 -3.55 -11.91
CA GLU A 202 26.38 -3.02 -12.62
C GLU A 202 26.42 -1.48 -12.70
N GLN A 203 25.27 -0.81 -12.51
CA GLN A 203 25.14 0.64 -12.62
C GLN A 203 26.06 1.36 -11.63
N LYS A 204 26.94 2.27 -12.09
CA LYS A 204 27.84 3.04 -11.20
C LYS A 204 27.32 4.43 -10.89
N ASP A 205 26.62 5.01 -11.84
CA ASP A 205 26.17 6.40 -11.80
C ASP A 205 24.65 6.48 -11.81
N TYR A 206 24.10 7.46 -11.09
CA TYR A 206 22.68 7.73 -10.99
C TYR A 206 22.35 9.10 -11.59
N SER A 207 21.51 9.10 -12.62
CA SER A 207 20.99 10.30 -13.28
C SER A 207 19.87 10.92 -12.44
N GLN A 208 20.09 12.13 -11.94
CA GLN A 208 19.10 12.84 -11.13
C GLN A 208 17.94 13.35 -11.98
N ASP A 209 16.75 13.45 -11.36
CA ASP A 209 15.51 13.91 -11.98
C ASP A 209 15.19 13.24 -13.31
N ASN A 210 15.36 11.91 -13.36
CA ASN A 210 15.22 11.09 -14.57
C ASN A 210 16.01 11.59 -15.78
N GLY A 211 17.20 12.17 -15.56
CA GLY A 211 18.04 12.72 -16.62
C GLY A 211 17.79 14.20 -16.94
N HIS A 212 16.82 14.86 -16.29
CA HIS A 212 16.46 16.25 -16.54
C HIS A 212 16.99 17.24 -15.48
N SER A 213 17.85 16.79 -14.56
CA SER A 213 18.36 17.63 -13.48
C SER A 213 19.19 18.80 -14.00
N THR A 214 18.84 20.01 -13.57
CA THR A 214 19.64 21.24 -13.79
C THR A 214 20.63 21.50 -12.64
N ALA A 215 20.82 20.54 -11.74
CA ALA A 215 21.73 20.69 -10.60
C ALA A 215 23.19 20.77 -11.06
N LYS A 216 24.07 21.28 -10.19
CA LYS A 216 25.52 21.33 -10.44
C LYS A 216 26.14 19.94 -10.71
N SER A 217 25.54 18.89 -10.15
CA SER A 217 25.92 17.50 -10.38
C SER A 217 24.68 16.71 -10.80
N PRO A 218 24.33 16.74 -12.10
CA PRO A 218 23.12 16.08 -12.62
C PRO A 218 23.24 14.54 -12.59
N VAL A 219 24.48 14.04 -12.54
CA VAL A 219 24.81 12.62 -12.37
C VAL A 219 25.62 12.47 -11.08
N VAL A 220 25.30 11.47 -10.27
CA VAL A 220 25.97 11.19 -8.99
C VAL A 220 26.35 9.72 -8.87
N GLU A 221 27.50 9.45 -8.26
CA GLU A 221 27.97 8.09 -8.07
C GLU A 221 27.09 7.34 -7.04
N LEU A 222 26.82 6.06 -7.31
CA LEU A 222 26.15 5.16 -6.38
C LEU A 222 27.14 4.63 -5.34
N ALA A 223 26.62 4.25 -4.17
CA ALA A 223 27.44 3.62 -3.14
C ALA A 223 28.04 2.30 -3.65
N ASP A 224 29.26 2.02 -3.22
CA ASP A 224 29.88 0.71 -3.43
C ASP A 224 29.35 -0.24 -2.34
N SER A 225 28.43 -1.13 -2.71
CA SER A 225 27.82 -2.11 -1.82
C SER A 225 27.33 -3.34 -2.61
N PRO A 226 27.17 -4.51 -1.97
CA PRO A 226 26.78 -5.74 -2.65
C PRO A 226 25.30 -5.79 -3.05
N TYR A 227 24.50 -4.81 -2.62
CA TYR A 227 23.06 -4.77 -2.86
C TYR A 227 22.75 -4.23 -4.26
N ILE A 228 21.67 -4.71 -4.88
CA ILE A 228 21.25 -4.22 -6.20
C ILE A 228 20.69 -2.80 -6.09
N ILE A 229 19.85 -2.55 -5.07
CA ILE A 229 19.29 -1.22 -4.79
C ILE A 229 20.21 -0.48 -3.80
N ARG A 230 20.79 0.63 -4.28
CA ARG A 230 21.86 1.37 -3.62
C ARG A 230 21.51 2.84 -3.48
N SER A 231 21.98 3.42 -2.37
CA SER A 231 21.91 4.87 -2.17
C SER A 231 22.99 5.58 -2.98
N VAL A 232 22.80 6.89 -3.18
CA VAL A 232 23.87 7.76 -3.69
C VAL A 232 25.04 7.76 -2.71
N LYS A 233 26.27 7.71 -3.23
CA LYS A 233 27.50 7.65 -2.44
C LYS A 233 27.66 8.87 -1.55
N ARG A 234 27.82 8.63 -0.25
CA ARG A 234 28.21 9.61 0.77
C ARG A 234 29.35 9.00 1.60
N ARG A 235 30.07 9.83 2.37
CA ARG A 235 31.22 9.37 3.18
C ARG A 235 30.91 8.18 4.10
N ALA A 236 29.66 8.02 4.54
CA ALA A 236 29.23 6.97 5.47
C ALA A 236 28.56 5.75 4.81
N THR A 237 28.19 5.81 3.52
CA THR A 237 27.24 4.83 2.93
C THR A 237 27.93 3.63 2.25
N ALA A 238 29.23 3.44 2.42
CA ALA A 238 29.93 2.30 1.82
C ALA A 238 29.48 0.99 2.48
N ASN A 239 29.17 -0.03 1.69
CA ASN A 239 28.64 -1.34 2.14
C ASN A 239 27.31 -1.30 2.91
N GLU A 240 26.63 -0.16 2.97
CA GLU A 240 25.35 -0.05 3.68
C GLU A 240 24.17 -0.43 2.80
N LYS A 241 23.21 -1.13 3.40
CA LYS A 241 21.88 -1.35 2.83
C LYS A 241 21.15 -0.02 2.71
N ALA A 242 20.45 0.20 1.60
CA ALA A 242 19.62 1.39 1.46
C ALA A 242 18.41 1.37 2.42
N ASP A 243 18.02 2.55 2.90
CA ASP A 243 16.86 2.70 3.78
C ASP A 243 15.53 2.59 3.02
N LYS A 244 14.46 2.12 3.70
CA LYS A 244 13.11 1.96 3.12
C LYS A 244 12.53 3.23 2.51
N HIS A 245 12.91 4.40 3.01
CA HIS A 245 12.48 5.68 2.46
C HIS A 245 13.05 5.95 1.07
N LEU A 246 14.13 5.26 0.66
CA LEU A 246 14.64 5.29 -0.72
C LEU A 246 13.55 4.82 -1.69
N VAL A 247 12.99 3.62 -1.46
CA VAL A 247 11.95 3.02 -2.32
C VAL A 247 10.72 3.92 -2.39
N LEU A 248 10.26 4.42 -1.24
CA LEU A 248 9.13 5.35 -1.15
C LEU A 248 9.37 6.62 -1.97
N ARG A 249 10.56 7.21 -1.86
CA ARG A 249 10.92 8.44 -2.59
C ARG A 249 10.98 8.19 -4.10
N ARG A 250 11.58 7.07 -4.54
CA ARG A 250 11.65 6.73 -5.97
C ARG A 250 10.27 6.55 -6.58
N LEU A 251 9.40 5.75 -5.94
CA LEU A 251 8.03 5.55 -6.40
C LEU A 251 7.23 6.86 -6.45
N LYS A 252 7.40 7.73 -5.44
CA LYS A 252 6.77 9.06 -5.44
C LYS A 252 7.23 9.90 -6.64
N ASN A 253 8.53 9.93 -6.92
CA ASN A 253 9.08 10.70 -8.04
C ASN A 253 8.59 10.15 -9.39
N ILE A 254 8.63 8.83 -9.58
CA ILE A 254 8.07 8.16 -10.77
C ILE A 254 6.59 8.53 -10.94
N GLY A 255 5.81 8.47 -9.85
CA GLY A 255 4.40 8.86 -9.86
C GLY A 255 4.19 10.32 -10.26
N VAL A 256 5.07 11.24 -9.86
CA VAL A 256 5.02 12.64 -10.30
C VAL A 256 5.33 12.77 -11.79
N TRP A 257 6.43 12.17 -12.26
CA TRP A 257 6.86 12.26 -13.66
C TRP A 257 5.82 11.69 -14.63
N LYS A 258 5.16 10.60 -14.25
CA LYS A 258 4.13 9.93 -15.07
C LYS A 258 2.72 10.46 -14.85
N GLY A 259 2.53 11.46 -13.97
CA GLY A 259 1.19 11.97 -13.61
C GLY A 259 0.33 10.98 -12.80
N LEU A 260 0.93 9.88 -12.31
CA LEU A 260 0.28 8.83 -11.52
C LEU A 260 0.30 9.18 -10.03
N LYS A 261 -0.61 10.10 -9.64
CA LYS A 261 -0.72 10.62 -8.25
C LYS A 261 -0.90 9.57 -7.16
N HIS A 262 -1.32 8.36 -7.51
CA HIS A 262 -1.61 7.27 -6.58
C HIS A 262 -0.71 6.04 -6.78
N LEU A 263 0.39 6.18 -7.51
CA LEU A 263 1.39 5.13 -7.63
C LEU A 263 2.01 4.86 -6.25
N SER A 264 1.82 3.65 -5.74
CA SER A 264 2.35 3.22 -4.46
C SER A 264 2.79 1.77 -4.54
N ALA A 265 3.72 1.36 -3.67
CA ALA A 265 4.21 -0.01 -3.66
C ALA A 265 3.08 -1.04 -3.49
N ILE A 266 2.09 -0.73 -2.64
CA ILE A 266 0.92 -1.58 -2.42
C ILE A 266 0.07 -1.69 -3.69
N ASN A 267 -0.19 -0.58 -4.37
CA ASN A 267 -0.97 -0.57 -5.60
C ASN A 267 -0.27 -1.33 -6.72
N ILE A 268 1.06 -1.18 -6.85
CA ILE A 268 1.87 -1.93 -7.83
C ILE A 268 1.83 -3.43 -7.52
N ARG A 269 2.06 -3.84 -6.27
CA ARG A 269 1.96 -5.24 -5.86
C ARG A 269 0.56 -5.81 -6.14
N ASN A 270 -0.49 -5.07 -5.76
CA ASN A 270 -1.87 -5.49 -6.03
C ASN A 270 -2.17 -5.58 -7.53
N SER A 271 -1.57 -4.72 -8.35
CA SER A 271 -1.65 -4.79 -9.81
C SER A 271 -1.01 -6.07 -10.34
N GLY A 272 0.16 -6.44 -9.82
CA GLY A 272 0.83 -7.70 -10.13
C GLY A 272 0.01 -8.92 -9.73
N MET A 273 -0.55 -8.91 -8.52
CA MET A 273 -1.46 -9.97 -8.07
C MET A 273 -2.66 -10.12 -9.00
N LEU A 274 -3.23 -8.99 -9.47
CA LEU A 274 -4.35 -9.01 -10.41
C LEU A 274 -3.92 -9.53 -11.79
N TYR A 275 -2.71 -9.20 -12.24
CA TYR A 275 -2.15 -9.77 -13.47
C TYR A 275 -1.98 -11.29 -13.37
N MET A 276 -1.40 -11.79 -12.28
CA MET A 276 -1.31 -13.24 -12.04
C MET A 276 -2.69 -13.89 -11.97
N ALA A 277 -3.67 -13.22 -11.36
CA ALA A 277 -5.05 -13.68 -11.33
C ALA A 277 -5.68 -13.75 -12.73
N LYS A 278 -5.41 -12.77 -13.59
CA LYS A 278 -5.84 -12.75 -15.00
C LYS A 278 -5.23 -13.92 -15.78
N GLU A 279 -3.94 -14.17 -15.65
CA GLU A 279 -3.28 -15.32 -16.30
C GLU A 279 -3.85 -16.67 -15.84
N LEU A 280 -4.13 -16.80 -14.53
CA LEU A 280 -4.79 -18.00 -13.99
C LEU A 280 -6.23 -18.13 -14.47
N TYR A 281 -6.97 -17.02 -14.54
CA TYR A 281 -8.33 -16.97 -15.06
C TYR A 281 -8.40 -17.37 -16.53
N GLU A 282 -7.50 -16.86 -17.38
CA GLU A 282 -7.44 -17.19 -18.81
C GLU A 282 -7.04 -18.65 -19.06
N SER A 283 -6.15 -19.21 -18.22
CA SER A 283 -5.70 -20.59 -18.37
C SER A 283 -6.69 -21.63 -17.84
N LYS A 284 -7.46 -21.32 -16.79
CA LYS A 284 -8.37 -22.26 -16.12
C LYS A 284 -9.86 -21.97 -16.31
N GLY A 285 -10.21 -20.78 -16.80
CA GLY A 285 -11.58 -20.32 -17.02
C GLY A 285 -12.32 -19.81 -15.78
N SER A 286 -11.72 -19.84 -14.58
CA SER A 286 -12.33 -19.32 -13.35
C SER A 286 -11.28 -18.94 -12.30
N LEU A 287 -11.60 -17.98 -11.43
CA LEU A 287 -10.75 -17.60 -10.30
C LEU A 287 -11.32 -18.14 -8.98
N GLY A 288 -10.95 -19.39 -8.66
CA GLY A 288 -11.39 -20.09 -7.46
C GLY A 288 -10.53 -19.79 -6.22
N ARG A 289 -10.87 -20.48 -5.12
CA ARG A 289 -10.14 -20.35 -3.84
C ARG A 289 -8.67 -20.76 -3.99
N ASP A 290 -8.39 -21.82 -4.72
CA ASP A 290 -7.04 -22.39 -4.82
C ASP A 290 -6.12 -21.44 -5.60
N GLU A 291 -6.61 -20.82 -6.67
CA GLU A 291 -5.89 -19.78 -7.41
C GLU A 291 -5.57 -18.57 -6.53
N ILE A 292 -6.54 -18.12 -5.73
CA ILE A 292 -6.35 -17.01 -4.79
C ILE A 292 -5.26 -17.34 -3.76
N ILE A 293 -5.25 -18.57 -3.24
CA ILE A 293 -4.22 -19.03 -2.29
C ILE A 293 -2.86 -19.05 -2.96
N THR A 294 -2.74 -19.60 -4.17
CA THR A 294 -1.48 -19.61 -4.94
C THR A 294 -0.94 -18.19 -5.15
N ILE A 295 -1.79 -17.22 -5.47
CA ILE A 295 -1.38 -15.82 -5.59
C ILE A 295 -0.92 -15.28 -4.23
N CYS A 296 -1.69 -15.50 -3.16
CA CYS A 296 -1.33 -15.01 -1.83
C CYS A 296 0.01 -15.59 -1.34
N GLU A 297 0.27 -16.86 -1.62
CA GLU A 297 1.54 -17.55 -1.36
C GLU A 297 2.68 -16.93 -2.15
N TYR A 298 2.51 -16.76 -3.46
CA TYR A 298 3.52 -16.17 -4.34
C TYR A 298 3.89 -14.74 -3.93
N TYR A 299 2.95 -13.97 -3.38
CA TYR A 299 3.21 -12.60 -2.90
C TYR A 299 3.55 -12.52 -1.39
N ASN A 300 3.61 -13.66 -0.69
CA ASN A 300 3.82 -13.76 0.76
C ASN A 300 2.88 -12.84 1.57
N ILE A 301 1.57 -12.92 1.31
CA ILE A 301 0.56 -12.11 1.97
C ILE A 301 -0.56 -12.97 2.55
N GLY A 302 -1.21 -12.45 3.60
CA GLY A 302 -2.42 -13.06 4.15
C GLY A 302 -2.21 -14.30 5.02
N LYS A 303 -0.97 -14.80 5.16
CA LYS A 303 -0.63 -15.90 6.08
C LYS A 303 -0.91 -15.50 7.53
N GLN A 304 -1.72 -16.28 8.25
CA GLN A 304 -1.91 -16.14 9.69
C GLN A 304 -1.13 -17.23 10.45
N THR A 305 -0.56 -16.87 11.59
CA THR A 305 0.45 -17.66 12.31
C THR A 305 -0.13 -18.73 13.25
N HIS A 306 -1.29 -19.32 12.98
CA HIS A 306 -1.89 -20.33 13.86
C HIS A 306 -2.16 -21.65 13.16
N ALA A 307 -1.39 -22.67 13.53
CA ALA A 307 -1.53 -24.14 13.42
C ALA A 307 -2.03 -24.79 12.11
N ASP A 308 -2.96 -24.16 11.39
CA ASP A 308 -3.38 -24.50 10.03
C ASP A 308 -3.12 -23.28 9.14
N GLU A 309 -2.49 -23.46 7.97
CA GLU A 309 -2.16 -22.36 7.05
C GLU A 309 -3.44 -21.70 6.48
N PHE A 310 -4.04 -20.82 7.26
CA PHE A 310 -5.23 -20.09 6.88
C PHE A 310 -4.82 -18.75 6.25
N TYR A 311 -5.09 -18.60 4.96
CA TYR A 311 -4.90 -17.34 4.26
C TYR A 311 -6.11 -16.44 4.45
N ALA A 312 -5.89 -15.26 5.03
CA ALA A 312 -6.89 -14.20 5.14
C ALA A 312 -7.06 -13.46 3.80
N TYR A 313 -7.55 -14.16 2.78
CA TYR A 313 -7.69 -13.63 1.42
C TYR A 313 -9.01 -12.88 1.17
N SER A 314 -10.01 -13.05 2.04
CA SER A 314 -11.34 -12.43 1.90
C SER A 314 -11.29 -10.91 1.76
N ARG A 315 -10.31 -10.26 2.37
CA ARG A 315 -10.08 -8.81 2.24
C ARG A 315 -9.65 -8.41 0.83
N TYR A 316 -8.88 -9.25 0.15
CA TYR A 316 -8.37 -8.98 -1.19
C TYR A 316 -9.45 -9.26 -2.23
N THR A 317 -10.16 -10.38 -2.09
CA THR A 317 -11.23 -10.76 -3.02
C THR A 317 -12.41 -9.81 -2.99
N LYS A 318 -12.72 -9.20 -1.83
CA LYS A 318 -13.75 -8.16 -1.72
C LYS A 318 -13.34 -6.80 -2.28
N ASP A 319 -12.04 -6.53 -2.43
CA ASP A 319 -11.54 -5.20 -2.81
C ASP A 319 -11.11 -5.17 -4.27
N PHE A 320 -10.18 -6.03 -4.69
CA PHE A 320 -9.64 -6.01 -6.06
C PHE A 320 -9.34 -7.38 -6.68
N LEU A 321 -9.08 -8.42 -5.89
CA LEU A 321 -8.64 -9.72 -6.39
C LEU A 321 -9.85 -10.60 -6.75
N ASN A 322 -10.64 -10.14 -7.72
CA ASN A 322 -11.87 -10.78 -8.17
C ASN A 322 -12.08 -10.62 -9.68
N GLU A 323 -12.94 -11.46 -10.25
CA GLU A 323 -13.21 -11.49 -11.70
C GLU A 323 -13.77 -10.16 -12.23
N GLU A 324 -14.65 -9.48 -11.49
CA GLU A 324 -15.19 -8.17 -11.88
C GLU A 324 -14.06 -7.16 -12.10
N THR A 325 -13.07 -7.14 -11.21
CA THR A 325 -11.92 -6.23 -11.31
C THR A 325 -10.99 -6.62 -12.45
N ILE A 326 -10.77 -7.92 -12.69
CA ILE A 326 -9.98 -8.40 -13.84
C ILE A 326 -10.62 -7.89 -15.13
N LYS A 327 -11.91 -8.17 -15.35
CA LYS A 327 -12.67 -7.74 -16.52
C LYS A 327 -12.62 -6.23 -16.71
N LYS A 328 -12.80 -5.48 -15.62
CA LYS A 328 -12.75 -4.01 -15.66
C LYS A 328 -11.37 -3.44 -16.00
N VAL A 329 -10.29 -4.00 -15.43
CA VAL A 329 -8.93 -3.44 -15.59
C VAL A 329 -8.32 -3.83 -16.93
N TYR A 330 -8.59 -5.05 -17.40
CA TYR A 330 -8.05 -5.61 -18.64
C TYR A 330 -9.03 -5.58 -19.81
N GLU A 331 -10.21 -4.99 -19.63
CA GLU A 331 -11.24 -4.85 -20.68
C GLU A 331 -11.62 -6.20 -21.32
N ILE A 332 -11.74 -7.23 -20.48
CA ILE A 332 -12.13 -8.61 -20.88
C ILE A 332 -13.66 -8.75 -20.71
N GLU A 333 -14.32 -9.36 -21.71
CA GLU A 333 -15.78 -9.58 -21.72
C GLU A 333 -16.28 -10.59 -20.66
#